data_AF-A0A1H6VYQ3-F1
#
_entry.id   AF-A0A1H6VYQ3-F1
#
_cell.length_a   1.000
_cell.length_b   1.000
_cell.length_c   1.000
_cell.angle_alpha   90.00
_cell.angle_beta   90.00
_cell.angle_gamma   90.00
#
_symmetry.space_group_name_H-M   'P 1'
#
loop_
_entity.id
_entity.type
_entity.pdbx_description
1 polymer ?
#
loop_
_entity_poly.entity_id
_entity_poly.type
_entity_poly.pdbx_seq_one_letter_code
_entity_poly.pdbx_strand_id
1 'polypeptide(L)'
;MSKVNAENIKETKQELITIDVASQAASTKDSLQVAHEETANVVKETAAKIQAEIDAQKAAEEAARKAAEEKARAEAEAKAKAEAEAKAKAEAEAKAKAASQAKAQAQTTHYVSRGGRLTRSAGVFNGPSGKESFYNMNMNNVVSAMRARGNNARYWVREDGVKMLGDYVMVAANLSIRPKGTILPTSLGMGIVVDTGSFALRNPTQLDIATAW
;
A
#
# COMPACT_ATOMS: atom_id res chain seq x y z
N MET A 1 102.85 -39.27 48.52
CA MET A 1 102.28 -38.91 47.21
C MET A 1 100.81 -39.33 47.01
N SER A 2 100.18 -40.14 47.88
CA SER A 2 98.80 -40.66 47.63
C SER A 2 97.64 -39.76 48.08
N LYS A 3 97.81 -38.88 49.07
CA LYS A 3 96.73 -38.01 49.58
C LYS A 3 96.37 -36.87 48.61
N VAL A 4 97.38 -36.22 48.02
CA VAL A 4 97.21 -35.12 47.04
C VAL A 4 96.44 -35.59 45.80
N ASN A 5 96.64 -36.85 45.38
CA ASN A 5 95.96 -37.39 44.19
C ASN A 5 94.48 -37.68 44.44
N ALA A 6 94.09 -38.04 45.67
CA ALA A 6 92.70 -38.30 46.03
C ALA A 6 91.88 -37.01 46.22
N GLU A 7 92.51 -35.94 46.71
CA GLU A 7 91.89 -34.60 46.79
C GLU A 7 91.67 -34.01 45.39
N ASN A 8 92.68 -34.07 44.50
CA ASN A 8 92.54 -33.62 43.12
C ASN A 8 91.39 -34.35 42.37
N ILE A 9 91.21 -35.66 42.60
CA ILE A 9 90.12 -36.44 41.97
C ILE A 9 88.75 -36.06 42.54
N LYS A 10 88.65 -35.71 43.83
CA LYS A 10 87.39 -35.25 44.43
C LYS A 10 87.01 -33.86 43.93
N GLU A 11 87.98 -32.97 43.83
CA GLU A 11 87.80 -31.59 43.38
C GLU A 11 87.39 -31.55 41.90
N THR A 12 88.10 -32.30 41.03
CA THR A 12 87.69 -32.44 39.62
C THR A 12 86.32 -33.09 39.45
N LYS A 13 85.94 -34.08 40.28
CA LYS A 13 84.59 -34.66 40.24
C LYS A 13 83.51 -33.67 40.67
N GLN A 14 83.77 -32.86 41.69
CA GLN A 14 82.83 -31.81 42.10
C GLN A 14 82.70 -30.73 41.02
N GLU A 15 83.79 -30.35 40.37
CA GLU A 15 83.80 -29.39 39.27
C GLU A 15 82.99 -29.90 38.07
N LEU A 16 83.16 -31.17 37.69
CA LEU A 16 82.37 -31.86 36.65
C LEU A 16 80.86 -31.90 36.95
N ILE A 17 80.48 -32.20 38.20
CA ILE A 17 79.07 -32.18 38.63
C ILE A 17 78.48 -30.76 38.53
N THR A 18 79.27 -29.76 38.94
CA THR A 18 78.84 -28.37 38.91
C THR A 18 78.62 -27.87 37.48
N ILE A 19 79.49 -28.28 36.55
CA ILE A 19 79.36 -27.99 35.12
C ILE A 19 78.12 -28.65 34.51
N ASP A 20 77.83 -29.92 34.84
CA ASP A 20 76.66 -30.64 34.33
C ASP A 20 75.35 -30.02 34.83
N VAL A 21 75.28 -29.66 36.11
CA VAL A 21 74.11 -28.98 36.68
C VAL A 21 73.91 -27.59 36.05
N ALA A 22 74.98 -26.84 35.79
CA ALA A 22 74.90 -25.55 35.11
C ALA A 22 74.43 -25.69 33.65
N SER A 23 74.89 -26.73 32.95
CA SER A 23 74.44 -27.08 31.59
C SER A 23 72.95 -27.43 31.55
N GLN A 24 72.49 -28.28 32.48
CA GLN A 24 71.08 -28.63 32.60
C GLN A 24 70.21 -27.40 32.93
N ALA A 25 70.66 -26.53 33.84
CA ALA A 25 69.97 -25.29 34.18
C ALA A 25 69.87 -24.33 32.97
N ALA A 26 70.94 -24.19 32.18
CA ALA A 26 70.94 -23.38 30.96
C ALA A 26 69.97 -23.93 29.90
N SER A 27 69.96 -25.26 29.69
CA SER A 27 69.01 -25.93 28.79
C SER A 27 67.55 -25.75 29.20
N THR A 28 67.25 -25.84 30.50
CA THR A 28 65.89 -25.57 31.02
C THR A 28 65.49 -24.10 30.87
N LYS A 29 66.44 -23.17 30.99
CA LYS A 29 66.18 -21.74 30.81
C LYS A 29 65.88 -21.40 29.36
N ASP A 30 66.64 -21.94 28.41
CA ASP A 30 66.40 -21.74 26.96
C ASP A 30 65.04 -22.31 26.53
N SER A 31 64.69 -23.52 26.99
CA SER A 31 63.39 -24.14 26.65
C SER A 31 62.19 -23.37 27.24
N LEU A 32 62.32 -22.83 28.45
CA LEU A 32 61.30 -21.93 29.04
C LEU A 32 61.18 -20.62 28.26
N GLN A 33 62.30 -20.08 27.78
CA GLN A 33 62.32 -18.84 27.02
C GLN A 33 61.63 -19.01 25.66
N VAL A 34 61.90 -20.11 24.97
CA VAL A 34 61.23 -20.49 23.71
C VAL A 34 59.73 -20.67 23.92
N ALA A 35 59.30 -21.37 24.98
CA ALA A 35 57.88 -21.57 25.29
C ALA A 35 57.15 -20.24 25.60
N HIS A 36 57.82 -19.30 26.29
CA HIS A 36 57.27 -17.96 26.54
C HIS A 36 57.13 -17.13 25.26
N GLU A 37 58.07 -17.24 24.33
CA GLU A 37 58.03 -16.51 23.07
C GLU A 37 56.98 -17.09 22.11
N GLU A 38 56.80 -18.41 22.12
CA GLU A 38 55.77 -19.12 21.36
C GLU A 38 54.36 -18.78 21.89
N THR A 39 54.16 -18.80 23.22
CA THR A 39 52.90 -18.37 23.84
C THR A 39 52.59 -16.89 23.60
N ALA A 40 53.59 -16.01 23.64
CA ALA A 40 53.41 -14.59 23.33
C ALA A 40 52.99 -14.35 21.86
N ASN A 41 53.54 -15.12 20.92
CA ASN A 41 53.14 -15.04 19.51
C ASN A 41 51.71 -15.57 19.28
N VAL A 42 51.33 -16.68 19.92
CA VAL A 42 49.95 -17.20 19.86
C VAL A 42 48.95 -16.20 20.44
N VAL A 43 49.28 -15.53 21.54
CA VAL A 43 48.43 -14.49 22.14
C VAL A 43 48.28 -13.28 21.22
N LYS A 44 49.37 -12.82 20.57
CA LYS A 44 49.29 -11.73 19.59
C LYS A 44 48.43 -12.09 18.37
N GLU A 45 48.60 -13.30 17.85
CA GLU A 45 47.86 -13.75 16.67
C GLU A 45 46.37 -13.94 16.96
N THR A 46 46.03 -14.47 18.14
CA THR A 46 44.63 -14.61 18.59
C THR A 46 43.99 -13.26 18.88
N ALA A 47 44.70 -12.32 19.51
CA ALA A 47 44.20 -10.96 19.72
C ALA A 47 43.92 -10.23 18.39
N ALA A 48 44.79 -10.38 17.39
CA ALA A 48 44.59 -9.79 16.07
C ALA A 48 43.36 -10.37 15.34
N LYS A 49 43.15 -11.70 15.44
CA LYS A 49 41.97 -12.37 14.86
C LYS A 49 40.68 -11.92 15.54
N ILE A 50 40.67 -11.83 16.87
CA ILE A 50 39.51 -11.36 17.64
C ILE A 50 39.17 -9.90 17.29
N GLN A 51 40.19 -9.04 17.17
CA GLN A 51 39.97 -7.64 16.80
C GLN A 51 39.38 -7.50 15.40
N ALA A 52 39.92 -8.25 14.42
CA ALA A 52 39.41 -8.25 13.06
C ALA A 52 37.94 -8.71 12.99
N GLU A 53 37.54 -9.69 13.80
CA GLU A 53 36.16 -10.18 13.84
C GLU A 53 35.19 -9.20 14.53
N ILE A 54 35.64 -8.51 15.58
CA ILE A 54 34.87 -7.42 16.22
C ILE A 54 34.63 -6.28 15.23
N ASP A 55 35.66 -5.88 14.47
CA ASP A 55 35.53 -4.81 13.48
C ASP A 55 34.65 -5.23 12.30
N ALA A 56 34.74 -6.49 11.86
CA ALA A 56 33.86 -7.06 10.84
C ALA A 56 32.39 -7.12 11.31
N GLN A 57 32.13 -7.53 12.55
CA GLN A 57 30.78 -7.55 13.12
C GLN A 57 30.20 -6.14 13.23
N LYS A 58 30.97 -5.16 13.72
CA LYS A 58 30.52 -3.76 13.81
C LYS A 58 30.21 -3.16 12.43
N ALA A 59 31.06 -3.43 11.43
CA ALA A 59 30.82 -2.98 10.06
C ALA A 59 29.56 -3.62 9.47
N ALA A 60 29.32 -4.91 9.72
CA ALA A 60 28.13 -5.62 9.28
C ALA A 60 26.85 -5.09 9.95
N GLU A 61 26.89 -4.83 11.25
CA GLU A 61 25.77 -4.26 12.01
C GLU A 61 25.43 -2.84 11.55
N GLU A 62 26.44 -2.00 11.33
CA GLU A 62 26.23 -0.64 10.82
C GLU A 62 25.66 -0.64 9.40
N ALA A 63 26.14 -1.54 8.53
CA ALA A 63 25.58 -1.72 7.18
C ALA A 63 24.12 -2.21 7.23
N ALA A 64 23.81 -3.17 8.09
CA ALA A 64 22.45 -3.67 8.28
C ALA A 64 21.50 -2.58 8.80
N ARG A 65 21.97 -1.75 9.75
CA ARG A 65 21.19 -0.63 10.29
C ARG A 65 20.91 0.45 9.24
N LYS A 66 21.91 0.84 8.44
CA LYS A 66 21.73 1.82 7.35
C LYS A 66 20.76 1.30 6.28
N ALA A 67 20.87 0.02 5.90
CA ALA A 67 19.95 -0.60 4.96
C ALA A 67 18.50 -0.67 5.49
N ALA A 68 18.33 -0.95 6.78
CA ALA A 68 17.01 -0.96 7.42
C ALA A 68 16.37 0.43 7.48
N GLU A 69 17.16 1.47 7.81
CA GLU A 69 16.70 2.86 7.86
C GLU A 69 16.31 3.39 6.47
N GLU A 70 17.11 3.10 5.44
CA GLU A 70 16.81 3.48 4.06
C GLU A 70 15.54 2.80 3.54
N LYS A 71 15.37 1.50 3.83
CA LYS A 71 14.16 0.75 3.47
C LYS A 71 12.93 1.31 4.18
N ALA A 72 13.02 1.63 5.47
CA ALA A 72 11.93 2.23 6.23
C ALA A 72 11.54 3.63 5.69
N ARG A 73 12.53 4.44 5.31
CA ARG A 73 12.30 5.76 4.71
C ARG A 73 11.64 5.67 3.33
N ALA A 74 12.09 4.75 2.48
CA ALA A 74 11.51 4.52 1.15
C ALA A 74 10.05 4.04 1.24
N GLU A 75 9.75 3.13 2.18
CA GLU A 75 8.39 2.61 2.39
C GLU A 75 7.44 3.69 2.96
N ALA A 76 7.94 4.52 3.87
CA ALA A 76 7.17 5.66 4.40
C ALA A 76 6.87 6.71 3.31
N GLU A 77 7.84 7.04 2.45
CA GLU A 77 7.65 8.00 1.35
C GLU A 77 6.66 7.46 0.29
N ALA A 78 6.75 6.18 -0.05
CA ALA A 78 5.83 5.53 -0.99
C ALA A 78 4.38 5.55 -0.46
N LYS A 79 4.19 5.24 0.83
CA LYS A 79 2.87 5.27 1.47
C LYS A 79 2.29 6.69 1.51
N ALA A 80 3.11 7.69 1.85
CA ALA A 80 2.69 9.10 1.87
C ALA A 80 2.28 9.62 0.47
N LYS A 81 3.02 9.27 -0.58
CA LYS A 81 2.68 9.64 -1.97
C LYS A 81 1.37 8.98 -2.42
N ALA A 82 1.17 7.69 -2.13
CA ALA A 82 -0.06 6.98 -2.49
C ALA A 82 -1.30 7.56 -1.78
N GLU A 83 -1.19 7.91 -0.50
CA GLU A 83 -2.29 8.46 0.27
C GLU A 83 -2.66 9.90 -0.18
N ALA A 84 -1.66 10.71 -0.51
CA ALA A 84 -1.87 12.05 -1.06
C ALA A 84 -2.55 12.01 -2.45
N GLU A 85 -2.14 11.10 -3.33
CA GLU A 85 -2.75 10.95 -4.66
C GLU A 85 -4.20 10.45 -4.58
N ALA A 86 -4.48 9.51 -3.69
CA ALA A 86 -5.84 9.01 -3.45
C ALA A 86 -6.77 10.11 -2.94
N LYS A 87 -6.29 10.94 -1.99
CA LYS A 87 -7.07 12.06 -1.44
C LYS A 87 -7.33 13.14 -2.48
N ALA A 88 -6.34 13.49 -3.30
CA ALA A 88 -6.50 14.47 -4.37
C ALA A 88 -7.50 14.01 -5.46
N LYS A 89 -7.46 12.73 -5.85
CA LYS A 89 -8.43 12.16 -6.80
C LYS A 89 -9.85 12.15 -6.23
N ALA A 90 -10.02 11.76 -4.96
CA ALA A 90 -11.32 11.75 -4.30
C ALA A 90 -11.94 13.16 -4.19
N GLU A 91 -11.14 14.16 -3.83
CA GLU A 91 -11.61 15.54 -3.67
C GLU A 91 -11.96 16.18 -5.02
N ALA A 92 -11.16 15.95 -6.06
CA ALA A 92 -11.45 16.40 -7.42
C ALA A 92 -12.74 15.76 -7.97
N GLU A 93 -12.94 14.45 -7.76
CA GLU A 93 -14.14 13.75 -8.19
C GLU A 93 -15.40 14.23 -7.44
N ALA A 94 -15.30 14.46 -6.13
CA ALA A 94 -16.39 15.01 -5.33
C ALA A 94 -16.79 16.41 -5.80
N LYS A 95 -15.81 17.28 -6.08
CA LYS A 95 -16.05 18.64 -6.56
C LYS A 95 -16.66 18.66 -7.96
N ALA A 96 -16.24 17.76 -8.85
CA ALA A 96 -16.82 17.61 -10.18
C ALA A 96 -18.28 17.10 -10.13
N LYS A 97 -18.57 16.14 -9.25
CA LYS A 97 -19.94 15.64 -8.99
C LYS A 97 -20.83 16.74 -8.43
N ALA A 98 -20.36 17.53 -7.47
CA ALA A 98 -21.13 18.64 -6.90
C ALA A 98 -21.42 19.73 -7.93
N ALA A 99 -20.43 20.11 -8.75
CA ALA A 99 -20.62 21.11 -9.80
C ALA A 99 -21.60 20.65 -10.89
N SER A 100 -21.53 19.37 -11.29
CA SER A 100 -22.47 18.82 -12.28
C SER A 100 -23.89 18.73 -11.73
N GLN A 101 -24.06 18.31 -10.48
CA GLN A 101 -25.34 18.29 -9.80
C GLN A 101 -25.94 19.68 -9.65
N ALA A 102 -25.16 20.70 -9.27
CA ALA A 102 -25.65 22.08 -9.15
C ALA A 102 -26.12 22.65 -10.50
N LYS A 103 -25.33 22.45 -11.57
CA LYS A 103 -25.71 22.89 -12.93
C LYS A 103 -26.99 22.21 -13.41
N ALA A 104 -27.14 20.94 -13.08
CA ALA A 104 -28.24 20.13 -13.55
C ALA A 104 -29.50 20.33 -12.70
N GLN A 105 -29.36 20.64 -11.41
CA GLN A 105 -30.43 21.16 -10.55
C GLN A 105 -30.93 22.52 -11.06
N ALA A 106 -30.04 23.43 -11.46
CA ALA A 106 -30.43 24.69 -12.10
C ALA A 106 -31.22 24.48 -13.40
N GLN A 107 -30.83 23.49 -14.22
CA GLN A 107 -31.60 23.10 -15.41
C GLN A 107 -32.98 22.55 -15.04
N THR A 108 -33.08 21.67 -14.04
CA THR A 108 -34.39 21.14 -13.60
C THR A 108 -35.31 22.27 -13.11
N THR A 109 -34.78 23.23 -12.34
CA THR A 109 -35.53 24.42 -11.91
C THR A 109 -36.00 25.25 -13.10
N HIS A 110 -35.18 25.39 -14.15
CA HIS A 110 -35.57 26.12 -15.36
C HIS A 110 -36.81 25.51 -16.05
N TYR A 111 -36.85 24.19 -16.20
CA TYR A 111 -37.97 23.46 -16.80
C TYR A 111 -39.24 23.55 -15.95
N VAL A 112 -39.12 23.35 -14.63
CA VAL A 112 -40.23 23.47 -13.69
C VAL A 112 -40.78 24.91 -13.66
N SER A 113 -39.90 25.91 -13.66
CA SER A 113 -40.28 27.33 -13.63
C SER A 113 -40.98 27.80 -14.91
N ARG A 114 -40.62 27.25 -16.08
CA ARG A 114 -41.31 27.49 -17.36
C ARG A 114 -42.61 26.68 -17.53
N GLY A 115 -43.04 25.94 -16.50
CA GLY A 115 -44.27 25.15 -16.51
C GLY A 115 -44.18 23.87 -17.35
N GLY A 116 -42.99 23.49 -17.83
CA GLY A 116 -42.80 22.33 -18.70
C GLY A 116 -42.04 21.21 -18.00
N ARG A 117 -42.70 20.09 -17.76
CA ARG A 117 -42.05 18.83 -17.36
C ARG A 117 -42.83 17.62 -17.87
N LEU A 118 -42.23 16.45 -17.83
CA LEU A 118 -42.94 15.21 -18.11
C LEU A 118 -44.09 15.02 -17.11
N THR A 119 -45.29 14.76 -17.61
CA THR A 119 -46.47 14.46 -16.81
C THR A 119 -47.16 13.21 -17.33
N ARG A 120 -48.00 12.62 -16.47
CA ARG A 120 -48.82 11.45 -16.82
C ARG A 120 -49.69 11.69 -18.05
N SER A 121 -50.34 12.85 -18.13
CA SER A 121 -51.25 13.17 -19.23
C SER A 121 -50.53 13.54 -20.53
N ALA A 122 -49.34 14.15 -20.44
CA ALA A 122 -48.59 14.56 -21.63
C ALA A 122 -47.95 13.38 -22.39
N GLY A 123 -47.61 12.28 -21.72
CA GLY A 123 -47.01 11.11 -22.37
C GLY A 123 -45.51 11.25 -22.66
N VAL A 124 -45.14 12.42 -23.19
CA VAL A 124 -43.81 12.73 -23.70
C VAL A 124 -43.44 14.16 -23.33
N PHE A 125 -42.14 14.40 -23.12
CA PHE A 125 -41.57 15.73 -22.92
C PHE A 125 -40.21 15.86 -23.61
N ASN A 126 -39.82 17.07 -24.03
CA ASN A 126 -38.48 17.33 -24.55
C ASN A 126 -37.61 17.90 -23.43
N GLY A 127 -36.96 16.99 -22.71
CA GLY A 127 -36.12 17.31 -21.56
C GLY A 127 -34.70 17.74 -21.91
N PRO A 128 -33.92 18.15 -20.90
CA PRO A 128 -32.56 18.64 -21.05
C PRO A 128 -31.59 17.61 -21.66
N SER A 129 -31.88 16.32 -21.49
CA SER A 129 -31.03 15.21 -21.98
C SER A 129 -31.64 14.48 -23.17
N GLY A 130 -32.65 15.04 -23.82
CA GLY A 130 -33.33 14.43 -24.96
C GLY A 130 -34.82 14.23 -24.70
N LYS A 131 -35.47 13.50 -25.60
CA LYS A 131 -36.88 13.14 -25.45
C LYS A 131 -37.06 12.27 -24.21
N GLU A 132 -38.07 12.57 -23.41
CA GLU A 132 -38.45 11.84 -22.22
C GLU A 132 -39.84 11.25 -22.40
N SER A 133 -39.99 9.98 -22.07
CA SER A 133 -41.27 9.30 -21.84
C SER A 133 -41.22 8.62 -20.49
N PHE A 134 -42.27 7.88 -20.12
CA PHE A 134 -42.31 7.16 -18.85
C PHE A 134 -42.73 5.71 -19.02
N TYR A 135 -42.42 4.91 -18.00
CA TYR A 135 -42.87 3.54 -17.89
C TYR A 135 -43.11 3.14 -16.43
N ASN A 136 -44.08 2.26 -16.23
CA ASN A 136 -44.44 1.77 -14.91
C ASN A 136 -44.16 0.26 -14.79
N MET A 137 -42.88 -0.10 -14.69
CA MET A 137 -42.45 -1.48 -14.43
C MET A 137 -42.07 -1.67 -12.96
N ASN A 138 -42.20 -2.90 -12.45
CA ASN A 138 -41.67 -3.28 -11.15
C ASN A 138 -40.12 -3.22 -11.18
N MET A 139 -39.54 -2.36 -10.35
CA MET A 139 -38.10 -2.09 -10.34
C MET A 139 -37.28 -3.10 -9.52
N ASN A 140 -37.87 -4.13 -8.92
CA ASN A 140 -37.15 -5.09 -8.06
C ASN A 140 -35.92 -5.70 -8.75
N ASN A 141 -36.07 -6.18 -9.98
CA ASN A 141 -34.97 -6.79 -10.74
C ASN A 141 -33.91 -5.76 -11.12
N VAL A 142 -34.33 -4.55 -11.51
CA VAL A 142 -33.44 -3.46 -11.89
C VAL A 142 -32.63 -2.99 -10.68
N VAL A 143 -33.27 -2.79 -9.54
CA VAL A 143 -32.60 -2.40 -8.29
C VAL A 143 -31.65 -3.51 -7.83
N SER A 144 -32.04 -4.78 -7.94
CA SER A 144 -31.15 -5.91 -7.65
C SER A 144 -29.90 -5.89 -8.53
N ALA A 145 -30.07 -5.65 -9.84
CA ALA A 145 -28.95 -5.53 -10.77
C ALA A 145 -28.05 -4.32 -10.44
N MET A 146 -28.61 -3.21 -10.00
CA MET A 146 -27.84 -2.04 -9.54
C MET A 146 -27.05 -2.34 -8.25
N ARG A 147 -27.65 -3.07 -7.30
CA ARG A 147 -26.98 -3.52 -6.07
C ARG A 147 -25.82 -4.47 -6.36
N ALA A 148 -26.00 -5.41 -7.29
CA ALA A 148 -24.91 -6.29 -7.74
C ALA A 148 -23.72 -5.53 -8.35
N ARG A 149 -23.93 -4.27 -8.78
CA ARG A 149 -22.89 -3.36 -9.29
C ARG A 149 -22.38 -2.39 -8.23
N GLY A 150 -22.71 -2.61 -6.96
CA GLY A 150 -22.25 -1.81 -5.82
C GLY A 150 -23.12 -0.59 -5.48
N ASN A 151 -24.25 -0.37 -6.17
CA ASN A 151 -25.16 0.71 -5.79
C ASN A 151 -26.08 0.26 -4.65
N ASN A 152 -25.80 0.78 -3.45
CA ASN A 152 -26.57 0.49 -2.24
C ASN A 152 -27.62 1.57 -1.90
N ALA A 153 -27.93 2.48 -2.83
CA ALA A 153 -28.86 3.56 -2.57
C ALA A 153 -30.29 3.02 -2.35
N ARG A 154 -31.05 3.74 -1.52
CA ARG A 154 -32.43 3.39 -1.20
C ARG A 154 -33.30 3.54 -2.45
N TYR A 155 -34.07 2.49 -2.77
CA TYR A 155 -35.19 2.61 -3.71
C TYR A 155 -36.43 3.14 -2.98
N TRP A 156 -37.11 4.11 -3.56
CA TRP A 156 -38.35 4.68 -3.04
C TRP A 156 -39.15 5.37 -4.17
N VAL A 157 -40.39 5.75 -3.89
CA VAL A 157 -41.25 6.48 -4.83
C VAL A 157 -41.50 7.86 -4.25
N ARG A 158 -41.23 8.90 -5.03
CA ARG A 158 -41.49 10.30 -4.66
C ARG A 158 -42.99 10.61 -4.71
N GLU A 159 -43.41 11.67 -4.04
CA GLU A 159 -44.82 12.07 -3.93
C GLU A 159 -45.51 12.24 -5.30
N ASP A 160 -44.77 12.68 -6.32
CA ASP A 160 -45.24 12.81 -7.71
C ASP A 160 -45.24 11.49 -8.49
N GLY A 161 -45.01 10.36 -7.82
CA GLY A 161 -44.98 9.01 -8.38
C GLY A 161 -43.71 8.67 -9.14
N VAL A 162 -42.68 9.51 -9.13
CA VAL A 162 -41.40 9.18 -9.78
C VAL A 162 -40.62 8.16 -8.94
N LYS A 163 -40.10 7.12 -9.57
CA LYS A 163 -39.30 6.09 -8.89
C LYS A 163 -37.86 6.56 -8.77
N MET A 164 -37.33 6.45 -7.55
CA MET A 164 -36.07 7.04 -7.14
C MET A 164 -35.08 5.96 -6.68
N LEU A 165 -33.79 6.18 -6.96
CA LEU A 165 -32.68 5.41 -6.41
C LEU A 165 -31.69 6.39 -5.77
N GLY A 166 -31.73 6.47 -4.43
CA GLY A 166 -31.12 7.56 -3.69
C GLY A 166 -31.82 8.89 -4.01
N ASP A 167 -31.04 9.93 -4.28
CA ASP A 167 -31.56 11.25 -4.65
C ASP A 167 -31.87 11.40 -6.15
N TYR A 168 -31.70 10.32 -6.92
CA TYR A 168 -31.79 10.34 -8.38
C TYR A 168 -33.06 9.66 -8.92
N VAL A 169 -33.65 10.27 -9.94
CA VAL A 169 -34.73 9.71 -10.75
C VAL A 169 -34.22 8.49 -11.51
N MET A 170 -34.91 7.37 -11.42
CA MET A 170 -34.53 6.18 -12.17
C MET A 170 -34.92 6.33 -13.64
N VAL A 171 -33.94 6.17 -14.55
CA VAL A 171 -34.19 6.24 -16.00
C VAL A 171 -33.63 5.03 -16.75
N ALA A 172 -34.31 4.66 -17.82
CA ALA A 172 -33.79 3.79 -18.86
C ALA A 172 -33.17 4.63 -19.99
N ALA A 173 -32.07 4.16 -20.55
CA ALA A 173 -31.36 4.83 -21.64
C ALA A 173 -30.65 3.83 -22.56
N ASN A 174 -30.11 4.31 -23.69
CA ASN A 174 -29.19 3.53 -24.49
C ASN A 174 -27.84 3.34 -23.76
N LEU A 175 -27.54 2.10 -23.34
CA LEU A 175 -26.37 1.79 -22.52
C LEU A 175 -25.02 1.96 -23.23
N SER A 176 -25.00 1.97 -24.57
CA SER A 176 -23.78 2.24 -25.33
C SER A 176 -23.39 3.72 -25.28
N ILE A 177 -24.35 4.62 -25.06
CA ILE A 177 -24.12 6.07 -24.96
C ILE A 177 -24.10 6.51 -23.50
N ARG A 178 -24.99 5.96 -22.68
CA ARG A 178 -25.16 6.29 -21.27
C ARG A 178 -25.15 5.00 -20.46
N PRO A 179 -23.97 4.48 -20.07
CA PRO A 179 -23.87 3.27 -19.26
C PRO A 179 -24.66 3.36 -17.94
N LYS A 180 -24.96 2.21 -17.34
CA LYS A 180 -25.61 2.17 -16.02
C LYS A 180 -24.77 2.92 -14.98
N GLY A 181 -25.43 3.78 -14.20
CA GLY A 181 -24.81 4.68 -13.24
C GLY A 181 -24.52 6.08 -13.78
N THR A 182 -24.65 6.33 -15.08
CA THR A 182 -24.55 7.70 -15.63
C THR A 182 -25.58 8.61 -14.97
N ILE A 183 -25.12 9.78 -14.53
CA ILE A 183 -25.94 10.83 -13.93
C ILE A 183 -26.19 11.93 -14.97
N LEU A 184 -27.45 12.30 -15.19
CA LEU A 184 -27.83 13.29 -16.21
C LEU A 184 -29.10 14.06 -15.82
N PRO A 185 -29.28 15.30 -16.29
CA PRO A 185 -30.50 16.06 -16.02
C PRO A 185 -31.72 15.46 -16.74
N THR A 186 -32.88 15.52 -16.10
CA THR A 186 -34.19 15.25 -16.71
C THR A 186 -35.16 16.37 -16.38
N SER A 187 -36.36 16.40 -16.98
CA SER A 187 -37.39 17.36 -16.59
C SER A 187 -37.97 17.12 -15.18
N LEU A 188 -37.70 15.97 -14.57
CA LEU A 188 -38.20 15.55 -13.26
C LEU A 188 -37.12 15.51 -12.16
N GLY A 189 -35.92 16.02 -12.45
CA GLY A 189 -34.78 16.02 -11.53
C GLY A 189 -33.53 15.36 -12.12
N MET A 190 -32.50 15.15 -11.30
CA MET A 190 -31.32 14.40 -11.73
C MET A 190 -31.64 12.93 -11.89
N GLY A 191 -31.42 12.39 -13.09
CA GLY A 191 -31.61 11.00 -13.43
C GLY A 191 -30.34 10.17 -13.26
N ILE A 192 -30.51 8.92 -12.84
CA ILE A 192 -29.49 7.86 -12.88
C ILE A 192 -29.93 6.78 -13.86
N VAL A 193 -29.05 6.43 -14.80
CA VAL A 193 -29.33 5.32 -15.73
C VAL A 193 -29.25 4.00 -14.98
N VAL A 194 -30.37 3.29 -14.94
CA VAL A 194 -30.49 2.01 -14.23
C VAL A 194 -30.86 0.87 -15.17
N ASP A 195 -31.44 1.19 -16.32
CA ASP A 195 -32.04 0.20 -17.21
C ASP A 195 -31.92 0.61 -18.69
N THR A 196 -32.45 -0.22 -19.57
CA THR A 196 -32.55 0.02 -21.01
C THR A 196 -33.91 -0.46 -21.53
N GLY A 197 -34.26 -0.05 -22.75
CA GLY A 197 -35.49 -0.48 -23.41
C GLY A 197 -35.31 -0.54 -24.93
N SER A 198 -36.25 -1.18 -25.62
CA SER A 198 -36.22 -1.31 -27.09
C SER A 198 -36.31 0.04 -27.81
N PHE A 199 -36.83 1.09 -27.16
CA PHE A 199 -36.82 2.47 -27.68
C PHE A 199 -35.39 2.93 -28.04
N ALA A 200 -34.36 2.44 -27.34
CA ALA A 200 -32.97 2.84 -27.53
C ALA A 200 -32.43 2.51 -28.94
N LEU A 201 -33.05 1.55 -29.64
CA LEU A 201 -32.74 1.19 -31.02
C LEU A 201 -33.27 2.21 -32.04
N ARG A 202 -34.37 2.90 -31.69
CA ARG A 202 -35.07 3.84 -32.58
C ARG A 202 -34.74 5.29 -32.26
N ASN A 203 -34.57 5.61 -30.98
CA ASN A 203 -34.16 6.92 -30.51
C ASN A 203 -33.08 6.76 -29.42
N PRO A 204 -31.79 6.77 -29.79
CA PRO A 204 -30.71 6.41 -28.88
C PRO A 204 -30.45 7.46 -27.79
N THR A 205 -30.95 8.69 -27.94
CA THR A 205 -30.84 9.75 -26.93
C THR A 205 -32.09 9.90 -26.05
N GLN A 206 -33.17 9.17 -26.35
CA GLN A 206 -34.39 9.15 -25.53
C GLN A 206 -34.11 8.58 -24.13
N LEU A 207 -34.90 9.04 -23.17
CA LEU A 207 -34.98 8.53 -21.83
C LEU A 207 -36.40 8.05 -21.57
N ASP A 208 -36.52 6.89 -20.95
CA ASP A 208 -37.77 6.46 -20.34
C ASP A 208 -37.61 6.59 -18.82
N ILE A 209 -38.46 7.39 -18.18
CA ILE A 209 -38.42 7.68 -16.74
C ILE A 209 -39.29 6.65 -16.02
N ALA A 210 -38.75 6.03 -14.97
CA ALA A 210 -39.50 5.08 -14.17
C ALA A 210 -40.48 5.82 -13.24
N THR A 211 -41.77 5.51 -13.36
CA THR A 211 -42.84 6.15 -12.59
C THR A 211 -43.81 5.11 -12.05
N ALA A 212 -44.70 5.50 -11.14
CA ALA A 212 -45.72 4.67 -10.52
C ALA A 212 -47.14 4.94 -11.06
N TRP A 213 -47.27 5.80 -12.08
CA TRP A 213 -48.53 6.21 -12.69
C TRP A 213 -48.65 5.76 -14.16
#